data_AF-A0A535K2Q7-F1
#
_entry.id   AF-A0A535K2Q7-F1
#
_cell.length_a   1.000
_cell.length_b   1.000
_cell.length_c   1.000
_cell.angle_alpha   90.00
_cell.angle_beta   90.00
_cell.angle_gamma   90.00
#
_symmetry.space_group_name_H-M   'P 1'
#
loop_
_entity.id
_entity.type
_entity.pdbx_description
1 polymer ?
#
loop_
_entity_poly.entity_id
_entity_poly.type
_entity_poly.pdbx_seq_one_letter_code
_entity_poly.pdbx_strand_id
1 'polypeptide(L)'
;MNRSSRIRVGVAALVAVVVVSGAVLSVTRPWERPPVCPPLADHPTWSVARRWDEALLDAIRRSLPNPPVHARNLFHVSVAMWDAWAAYDTTAGGYLFKEKLNAANVPAARNEAISYAAYRVLSARLIRAVGADKSLAELDDLMDALCLPISITGTDGDAPAAVGNRIAKTVLDHGKTDGSNEANGYVDPSYAPVNSPLVVAKPGVALVDPNRWQPLEIEHMLSQNGIPLTNGIQQAVAPHWGHVTPFAIPAGGASGTPVDPGPQPRLGDPATDAAYRSQAVEVLRDSSLLDASSDASMDVSPGTIGGNDLGSNDGRGHSLNPATGTPYAPDVARAGDYYRAGVEFAARSSTACNGT
;
A
#
# COMPACT_ATOMS: atom_id res chain seq x y z
N MET A 1 18.91 -72.84 -67.70
CA MET A 1 18.50 -72.38 -69.04
C MET A 1 17.27 -71.48 -68.89
N ASN A 2 17.30 -70.30 -69.52
CA ASN A 2 16.22 -69.37 -69.91
C ASN A 2 14.78 -69.97 -69.90
N ARG A 3 13.65 -69.27 -69.63
CA ARG A 3 13.28 -67.86 -69.80
C ARG A 3 11.87 -67.64 -69.18
N SER A 4 11.72 -66.59 -68.36
CA SER A 4 10.82 -65.43 -68.53
C SER A 4 9.29 -65.53 -68.78
N SER A 5 8.59 -64.63 -68.06
CA SER A 5 7.30 -63.97 -68.32
C SER A 5 6.04 -64.67 -67.77
N ARG A 6 5.16 -64.03 -66.99
CA ARG A 6 4.46 -62.76 -67.29
C ARG A 6 4.01 -61.97 -66.05
N ILE A 7 3.98 -60.66 -66.24
CA ILE A 7 3.48 -59.58 -65.40
C ILE A 7 1.94 -59.58 -65.31
N ARG A 8 1.39 -59.25 -64.13
CA ARG A 8 0.08 -58.60 -63.99
C ARG A 8 0.15 -57.52 -62.91
N VAL A 9 -0.16 -56.29 -63.31
CA VAL A 9 -0.34 -55.11 -62.44
C VAL A 9 -1.83 -54.97 -62.16
N GLY A 10 -2.19 -54.79 -60.88
CA GLY A 10 -3.54 -54.42 -60.42
C GLY A 10 -3.42 -53.27 -59.42
N VAL A 11 -4.08 -52.17 -59.75
CA VAL A 11 -4.03 -50.86 -59.09
C VAL A 11 -4.82 -50.88 -57.77
N ALA A 12 -4.20 -50.41 -56.68
CA ALA A 12 -4.89 -50.11 -55.42
C ALA A 12 -4.83 -48.59 -55.17
N ALA A 13 -6.00 -47.96 -55.09
CA ALA A 13 -6.15 -46.55 -54.78
C ALA A 13 -5.84 -46.29 -53.29
N LEU A 14 -4.91 -45.37 -53.02
CA LEU A 14 -4.55 -44.96 -51.66
C LEU A 14 -5.10 -43.55 -51.42
N VAL A 15 -6.09 -43.46 -50.52
CA VAL A 15 -6.66 -42.20 -50.05
C VAL A 15 -5.70 -41.60 -49.03
N ALA A 16 -5.07 -40.47 -49.37
CA ALA A 16 -4.25 -39.70 -48.44
C ALA A 16 -5.15 -38.73 -47.64
N VAL A 17 -5.32 -38.99 -46.35
CA VAL A 17 -5.90 -38.05 -45.39
C VAL A 17 -4.81 -37.04 -45.01
N VAL A 18 -4.99 -35.78 -45.38
CA VAL A 18 -4.12 -34.68 -44.96
C VAL A 18 -4.55 -34.21 -43.57
N VAL A 19 -3.75 -34.51 -42.54
CA VAL A 19 -3.86 -33.89 -41.22
C VAL A 19 -2.92 -32.68 -41.21
N VAL A 20 -3.49 -31.48 -41.36
CA VAL A 20 -2.74 -30.23 -41.18
C VAL A 20 -2.53 -30.01 -39.67
N SER A 21 -1.39 -30.45 -39.15
CA SER A 21 -0.91 -30.03 -37.83
C SER A 21 -0.19 -28.69 -38.00
N GLY A 22 -0.86 -27.61 -37.62
CA GLY A 22 -0.28 -26.27 -37.57
C GLY A 22 0.72 -26.16 -36.42
N ALA A 23 1.90 -26.76 -36.57
CA ALA A 23 3.06 -26.41 -35.76
C ALA A 23 3.76 -25.23 -36.45
N VAL A 24 3.53 -24.02 -35.94
CA VAL A 24 4.40 -22.87 -36.26
C VAL A 24 5.74 -23.16 -35.59
N LEU A 25 6.63 -23.85 -36.32
CA LEU A 25 8.04 -23.93 -36.00
C LEU A 25 8.62 -22.53 -36.21
N SER A 26 8.73 -21.75 -35.13
CA SER A 26 9.54 -20.54 -35.13
C SER A 26 10.99 -20.95 -35.40
N VAL A 27 11.43 -20.74 -36.65
CA VAL A 27 12.82 -20.89 -37.07
C VAL A 27 13.61 -19.78 -36.41
N THR A 28 14.10 -20.02 -35.19
CA THR A 28 15.07 -19.14 -34.55
C THR A 28 16.38 -19.30 -35.29
N ARG A 29 16.82 -18.24 -35.98
CA ARG A 29 18.12 -18.24 -36.64
C ARG A 29 19.20 -18.21 -35.54
N PRO A 30 20.18 -19.14 -35.53
CA PRO A 30 21.20 -19.21 -34.48
C PRO A 30 22.07 -17.95 -34.34
N TRP A 31 21.97 -17.01 -35.28
CA TRP A 31 22.73 -15.75 -35.33
C TRP A 31 21.90 -14.50 -35.02
N GLU A 32 20.58 -14.62 -34.80
CA GLU A 32 19.80 -13.51 -34.28
C GLU A 32 20.12 -13.34 -32.80
N ARG A 33 20.73 -12.20 -32.46
CA ARG A 33 20.94 -11.82 -31.07
C ARG A 33 19.56 -11.86 -30.38
N PRO A 34 19.44 -12.46 -29.18
CA PRO A 34 18.18 -12.41 -28.45
C PRO A 34 17.73 -10.95 -28.34
N PRO A 35 16.43 -10.66 -28.54
CA PRO A 35 15.94 -9.29 -28.45
C PRO A 35 16.34 -8.70 -27.10
N VAL A 36 17.07 -7.59 -27.13
CA VAL A 36 17.50 -6.88 -25.93
C VAL A 36 16.28 -6.12 -25.42
N CYS A 37 15.94 -6.32 -24.15
CA CYS A 37 14.85 -5.56 -23.55
C CYS A 37 15.17 -4.06 -23.63
N PRO A 38 14.28 -3.23 -24.20
CA PRO A 38 14.53 -1.80 -24.30
C PRO A 38 14.58 -1.18 -22.90
N PRO A 39 15.44 -0.17 -22.68
CA PRO A 39 15.41 0.58 -21.43
C PRO A 39 14.07 1.31 -21.29
N LEU A 40 13.49 1.26 -20.10
CA LEU A 40 12.32 2.06 -19.74
C LEU A 40 12.63 3.55 -19.91
N ALA A 41 11.87 4.23 -20.79
CA ALA A 41 12.08 5.64 -21.11
C ALA A 41 11.63 6.56 -19.97
N ASP A 42 10.56 6.18 -19.26
CA ASP A 42 10.06 6.95 -18.13
C ASP A 42 10.90 6.68 -16.88
N HIS A 43 11.44 7.78 -16.34
CA HIS A 43 12.32 7.81 -15.17
C HIS A 43 13.46 6.77 -15.22
N PRO A 44 14.38 6.87 -16.20
CA PRO A 44 15.36 5.81 -16.51
C PRO A 44 16.35 5.54 -15.38
N THR A 45 16.47 6.45 -14.40
CA THR A 45 17.34 6.29 -13.22
C THR A 45 16.68 5.56 -12.06
N TRP A 46 15.39 5.25 -12.15
CA TRP A 46 14.69 4.53 -11.09
C TRP A 46 15.12 3.07 -11.01
N SER A 47 15.38 2.61 -9.80
CA SER A 47 15.55 1.18 -9.53
C SER A 47 14.23 0.44 -9.78
N VAL A 48 14.33 -0.86 -10.05
CA VAL A 48 13.13 -1.70 -10.21
C VAL A 48 12.27 -1.70 -8.94
N ALA A 49 12.90 -1.69 -7.75
CA ALA A 49 12.19 -1.62 -6.48
C ALA A 49 11.37 -0.34 -6.35
N ARG A 50 11.94 0.81 -6.77
CA ARG A 50 11.20 2.07 -6.80
C ARG A 50 10.02 2.00 -7.77
N ARG A 51 10.16 1.39 -8.94
CA ARG A 51 9.05 1.25 -9.90
C ARG A 51 7.87 0.47 -9.30
N TRP A 52 8.14 -0.62 -8.59
CA TRP A 52 7.11 -1.39 -7.89
C TRP A 52 6.49 -0.64 -6.71
N ASP A 53 7.27 0.18 -6.01
CA ASP A 53 6.77 1.06 -4.95
C ASP A 53 5.83 2.14 -5.51
N GLU A 54 6.21 2.81 -6.60
CA GLU A 54 5.37 3.82 -7.25
C GLU A 54 4.07 3.19 -7.80
N ALA A 55 4.14 2.00 -8.39
CA ALA A 55 2.95 1.26 -8.85
C ALA A 55 2.01 0.88 -7.70
N LEU A 56 2.56 0.52 -6.53
CA LEU A 56 1.77 0.29 -5.32
C LEU A 56 1.15 1.60 -4.80
N LEU A 57 1.89 2.70 -4.77
CA LEU A 57 1.37 4.00 -4.35
C LEU A 57 0.24 4.47 -5.27
N ASP A 58 0.35 4.27 -6.58
CA ASP A 58 -0.71 4.55 -7.54
C ASP A 58 -1.94 3.64 -7.34
N ALA A 59 -1.72 2.35 -7.04
CA ALA A 59 -2.81 1.45 -6.67
C ALA A 59 -3.53 1.90 -5.39
N ILE A 60 -2.79 2.38 -4.38
CA ILE A 60 -3.36 2.95 -3.14
C ILE A 60 -4.21 4.18 -3.45
N ARG A 61 -3.72 5.10 -4.30
CA ARG A 61 -4.46 6.30 -4.72
C ARG A 61 -5.79 5.98 -5.40
N ARG A 62 -5.87 4.86 -6.11
CA ARG A 62 -7.09 4.36 -6.79
C ARG A 62 -8.02 3.55 -5.87
N SER A 63 -7.49 2.96 -4.80
CA SER A 63 -8.21 2.05 -3.91
C SER A 63 -9.07 2.80 -2.89
N LEU A 64 -10.08 2.13 -2.33
CA LEU A 64 -10.76 2.68 -1.14
C LEU A 64 -9.75 2.86 0.02
N PRO A 65 -9.79 3.97 0.77
CA PRO A 65 -8.91 4.19 1.90
C PRO A 65 -9.08 3.11 2.96
N ASN A 66 -8.02 2.39 3.25
CA ASN A 66 -7.94 1.41 4.32
C ASN A 66 -6.52 1.44 4.89
N PRO A 67 -6.20 2.42 5.76
CA PRO A 67 -4.83 2.67 6.19
C PRO A 67 -4.11 1.43 6.76
N PRO A 68 -4.75 0.60 7.62
CA PRO A 68 -4.09 -0.60 8.13
C PRO A 68 -3.72 -1.61 7.03
N VAL A 69 -4.64 -1.87 6.09
CA VAL A 69 -4.40 -2.81 4.98
C VAL A 69 -3.35 -2.27 4.00
N HIS A 70 -3.40 -0.98 3.68
CA HIS A 70 -2.43 -0.35 2.76
C HIS A 70 -1.03 -0.32 3.35
N ALA A 71 -0.88 0.01 4.64
CA ALA A 71 0.41 -0.05 5.35
C ALA A 71 0.97 -1.48 5.37
N ARG A 72 0.12 -2.49 5.60
CA ARG A 72 0.50 -3.89 5.53
C ARG A 72 0.97 -4.30 4.13
N ASN A 73 0.30 -3.85 3.07
CA ASN A 73 0.72 -4.12 1.69
C ASN A 73 2.08 -3.48 1.37
N LEU A 74 2.29 -2.22 1.77
CA LEU A 74 3.60 -1.53 1.66
C LEU A 74 4.70 -2.33 2.35
N PHE A 75 4.45 -2.81 3.57
CA PHE A 75 5.40 -3.64 4.30
C PHE A 75 5.66 -4.98 3.59
N HIS A 76 4.63 -5.72 3.20
CA HIS A 76 4.77 -7.04 2.57
C HIS A 76 5.48 -6.99 1.21
N VAL A 77 5.22 -5.95 0.41
CA VAL A 77 5.92 -5.76 -0.87
C VAL A 77 7.37 -5.36 -0.62
N SER A 78 7.64 -4.49 0.36
CA SER A 78 9.01 -4.17 0.78
C SER A 78 9.78 -5.41 1.24
N VAL A 79 9.16 -6.30 2.01
CA VAL A 79 9.71 -7.60 2.39
C VAL A 79 9.98 -8.46 1.16
N ALA A 80 9.02 -8.58 0.24
CA ALA A 80 9.20 -9.39 -0.96
C ALA A 80 10.41 -8.92 -1.81
N MET A 81 10.55 -7.60 -1.95
CA MET A 81 11.68 -7.01 -2.67
C MET A 81 13.01 -7.15 -1.92
N TRP A 82 13.00 -6.96 -0.59
CA TRP A 82 14.18 -7.17 0.26
C TRP A 82 14.66 -8.61 0.22
N ASP A 83 13.74 -9.56 0.37
CA ASP A 83 14.03 -11.00 0.37
C ASP A 83 14.61 -11.44 -0.98
N ALA A 84 14.08 -10.92 -2.09
CA ALA A 84 14.62 -11.17 -3.42
C ALA A 84 16.02 -10.58 -3.60
N TRP A 85 16.27 -9.38 -3.07
CA TRP A 85 17.59 -8.77 -3.10
C TRP A 85 18.61 -9.54 -2.25
N ALA A 86 18.20 -9.90 -1.03
CA ALA A 86 19.02 -10.59 -0.03
C ALA A 86 19.32 -12.05 -0.41
N ALA A 87 18.45 -12.70 -1.19
CA ALA A 87 18.67 -14.04 -1.72
C ALA A 87 19.98 -14.15 -2.51
N TYR A 88 20.39 -13.09 -3.21
CA TYR A 88 21.64 -13.03 -3.98
C TYR A 88 22.76 -12.24 -3.27
N ASP A 89 22.54 -11.82 -2.02
CA ASP A 89 23.58 -11.18 -1.20
C ASP A 89 24.37 -12.21 -0.38
N THR A 90 25.67 -12.00 -0.20
CA THR A 90 26.51 -12.93 0.56
C THR A 90 26.32 -12.82 2.06
N THR A 91 25.78 -11.71 2.57
CA THR A 91 25.72 -11.42 4.01
C THR A 91 24.33 -11.07 4.54
N ALA A 92 23.52 -10.38 3.75
CA ALA A 92 22.22 -9.89 4.21
C ALA A 92 21.23 -11.03 4.46
N GLY A 93 20.53 -11.06 5.59
CA GLY A 93 19.42 -11.99 5.80
C GLY A 93 18.13 -11.45 5.19
N GLY A 94 17.41 -12.25 4.39
CA GLY A 94 16.01 -11.93 4.08
C GLY A 94 15.16 -11.96 5.37
N TYR A 95 13.95 -11.41 5.34
CA TYR A 95 13.01 -11.34 6.46
C TYR A 95 12.19 -12.63 6.58
N LEU A 96 11.50 -13.09 5.53
CA LEU A 96 10.74 -14.36 5.53
C LEU A 96 11.44 -15.47 4.75
N PHE A 97 12.07 -15.13 3.62
CA PHE A 97 12.81 -16.05 2.77
C PHE A 97 14.31 -15.94 3.04
N LYS A 98 14.97 -17.08 3.34
CA LYS A 98 16.37 -17.10 3.82
C LYS A 98 17.34 -17.84 2.90
N GLU A 99 16.84 -18.41 1.80
CA GLU A 99 17.65 -19.17 0.85
C GLU A 99 18.71 -18.26 0.20
N LYS A 100 19.86 -18.85 -0.16
CA LYS A 100 20.98 -18.16 -0.81
C LYS A 100 21.23 -18.73 -2.19
N LEU A 101 21.25 -17.85 -3.18
CA LEU A 101 21.25 -18.17 -4.59
C LEU A 101 22.49 -17.56 -5.25
N ASN A 102 23.04 -18.29 -6.23
CA ASN A 102 24.13 -17.82 -7.06
C ASN A 102 23.60 -17.46 -8.44
N ALA A 103 24.12 -16.38 -9.02
CA ALA A 103 23.81 -15.99 -10.39
C ALA A 103 25.07 -15.42 -11.04
N ALA A 104 25.26 -15.70 -12.33
CA ALA A 104 26.37 -15.12 -13.10
C ALA A 104 26.25 -13.58 -13.20
N ASN A 105 25.03 -13.05 -13.25
CA ASN A 105 24.73 -11.62 -13.21
C ASN A 105 23.77 -11.33 -12.05
N VAL A 106 24.32 -11.05 -10.87
CA VAL A 106 23.56 -10.76 -9.65
C VAL A 106 22.62 -9.55 -9.81
N PRO A 107 23.04 -8.40 -10.36
CA PRO A 107 22.12 -7.29 -10.59
C PRO A 107 20.89 -7.66 -11.45
N ALA A 108 21.08 -8.41 -12.53
CA ALA A 108 19.96 -8.85 -13.38
C ALA A 108 19.04 -9.83 -12.64
N ALA A 109 19.61 -10.82 -11.95
CA ALA A 109 18.84 -11.79 -11.17
C ALA A 109 18.02 -11.13 -10.05
N ARG A 110 18.60 -10.16 -9.34
CA ARG A 110 17.87 -9.35 -8.35
C ARG A 110 16.70 -8.63 -8.98
N ASN A 111 16.90 -7.98 -10.13
CA ASN A 111 15.83 -7.21 -10.75
C ASN A 111 14.66 -8.08 -11.20
N GLU A 112 14.95 -9.24 -11.78
CA GLU A 112 13.94 -10.22 -12.19
C GLU A 112 13.20 -10.82 -10.98
N ALA A 113 13.92 -11.29 -9.96
CA ALA A 113 13.32 -11.87 -8.76
C ALA A 113 12.45 -10.86 -7.99
N ILE A 114 12.92 -9.61 -7.84
CA ILE A 114 12.14 -8.51 -7.23
C ILE A 114 10.82 -8.32 -7.99
N SER A 115 10.87 -8.34 -9.32
CA SER A 115 9.69 -8.06 -10.14
C SER A 115 8.64 -9.15 -10.06
N TYR A 116 9.05 -10.42 -10.17
CA TYR A 116 8.11 -11.52 -9.95
C TYR A 116 7.57 -11.55 -8.52
N ALA A 117 8.40 -11.25 -7.51
CA ALA A 117 7.95 -11.21 -6.13
C ALA A 117 6.89 -10.11 -5.89
N ALA A 118 7.19 -8.88 -6.29
CA ALA A 118 6.29 -7.73 -6.15
C ALA A 118 5.01 -7.92 -6.96
N TYR A 119 5.11 -8.32 -8.23
CA TYR A 119 3.96 -8.57 -9.10
C TYR A 119 2.98 -9.56 -8.48
N ARG A 120 3.47 -10.71 -8.00
CA ARG A 120 2.60 -11.77 -7.44
C ARG A 120 1.95 -11.34 -6.13
N VAL A 121 2.67 -10.63 -5.26
CA VAL A 121 2.11 -10.12 -4.00
C VAL A 121 1.04 -9.07 -4.30
N LEU A 122 1.34 -8.09 -5.14
CA LEU A 122 0.43 -7.00 -5.48
C LEU A 122 -0.82 -7.49 -6.20
N SER A 123 -0.67 -8.33 -7.21
CA SER A 123 -1.80 -8.89 -7.96
C SER A 123 -2.75 -9.67 -7.05
N ALA A 124 -2.21 -10.45 -6.11
CA ALA A 124 -3.03 -11.18 -5.14
C ALA A 124 -3.77 -10.25 -4.16
N ARG A 125 -3.14 -9.14 -3.74
CA ARG A 125 -3.74 -8.18 -2.78
C ARG A 125 -4.75 -7.25 -3.42
N LEU A 126 -4.56 -6.87 -4.67
CA LEU A 126 -5.34 -5.84 -5.36
C LEU A 126 -6.51 -6.40 -6.17
N ILE A 127 -6.58 -7.71 -6.42
CA ILE A 127 -7.63 -8.32 -7.27
C ILE A 127 -9.07 -8.04 -6.84
N ARG A 128 -9.30 -7.70 -5.56
CA ARG A 128 -10.62 -7.33 -5.01
C ARG A 128 -10.73 -5.85 -4.61
N ALA A 129 -9.72 -5.04 -4.92
CA ALA A 129 -9.72 -3.63 -4.58
C ALA A 129 -10.66 -2.84 -5.53
N VAL A 130 -11.15 -1.70 -5.05
CA VAL A 130 -11.74 -0.71 -5.96
C VAL A 130 -10.63 -0.17 -6.87
N GLY A 131 -10.87 -0.10 -8.19
CA GLY A 131 -9.85 0.27 -9.17
C GLY A 131 -8.85 -0.86 -9.48
N ALA A 132 -9.20 -2.12 -9.18
CA ALA A 132 -8.37 -3.28 -9.47
C ALA A 132 -8.05 -3.43 -10.96
N ASP A 133 -9.01 -3.17 -11.84
CA ASP A 133 -8.85 -3.21 -13.30
C ASP A 133 -7.67 -2.36 -13.78
N LYS A 134 -7.62 -1.09 -13.35
CA LYS A 134 -6.54 -0.16 -13.69
C LYS A 134 -5.24 -0.53 -13.01
N SER A 135 -5.31 -0.93 -11.75
CA SER A 135 -4.12 -1.24 -10.97
C SER A 135 -3.42 -2.48 -11.51
N LEU A 136 -4.16 -3.56 -11.80
CA LEU A 136 -3.61 -4.79 -12.36
C LEU A 136 -3.08 -4.59 -13.78
N ALA A 137 -3.76 -3.80 -14.61
CA ALA A 137 -3.24 -3.43 -15.93
C ALA A 137 -1.89 -2.71 -15.84
N GLU A 138 -1.72 -1.78 -14.89
CA GLU A 138 -0.44 -1.12 -14.66
C GLU A 138 0.66 -2.09 -14.21
N LEU A 139 0.33 -3.09 -13.38
CA LEU A 139 1.30 -4.13 -12.98
C LEU A 139 1.72 -5.00 -14.17
N ASP A 140 0.77 -5.36 -15.04
CA ASP A 140 1.03 -6.12 -16.27
C ASP A 140 1.91 -5.29 -17.24
N ASP A 141 1.58 -4.02 -17.45
CA ASP A 141 2.37 -3.09 -18.28
C ASP A 141 3.81 -2.94 -17.74
N LEU A 142 3.99 -2.91 -16.43
CA LEU A 142 5.33 -2.84 -15.82
C LEU A 142 6.13 -4.13 -16.05
N MET A 143 5.50 -5.31 -15.95
CA MET A 143 6.14 -6.58 -16.28
C MET A 143 6.53 -6.66 -17.75
N ASP A 144 5.64 -6.25 -18.64
CA ASP A 144 5.89 -6.22 -20.09
C ASP A 144 7.03 -5.26 -20.44
N ALA A 145 7.07 -4.08 -19.82
CA ALA A 145 8.13 -3.09 -20.02
C ALA A 145 9.50 -3.54 -19.45
N LEU A 146 9.49 -4.47 -18.49
CA LEU A 146 10.69 -5.16 -17.99
C LEU A 146 11.02 -6.43 -18.81
N CYS A 147 10.22 -6.75 -19.84
CA CYS A 147 10.30 -7.95 -20.66
C CYS A 147 10.20 -9.26 -19.85
N LEU A 148 9.38 -9.26 -18.81
CA LEU A 148 9.17 -10.38 -17.90
C LEU A 148 7.79 -11.00 -18.15
N PRO A 149 7.68 -12.19 -18.78
CA PRO A 149 6.38 -12.78 -19.06
C PRO A 149 5.62 -13.14 -17.77
N ILE A 150 4.43 -12.57 -17.60
CA ILE A 150 3.56 -12.82 -16.44
C ILE A 150 3.04 -14.27 -16.37
N SER A 151 3.14 -15.03 -17.47
CA SER A 151 2.79 -16.45 -17.53
C SER A 151 3.76 -17.37 -16.78
N ILE A 152 4.96 -16.89 -16.43
CA ILE A 152 5.94 -17.66 -15.65
C ILE A 152 5.54 -17.68 -14.17
N THR A 153 4.87 -18.75 -13.75
CA THR A 153 4.36 -18.95 -12.38
C THR A 153 5.11 -20.02 -11.59
N GLY A 154 6.02 -20.75 -12.24
CA GLY A 154 6.76 -21.85 -11.61
C GLY A 154 7.57 -21.39 -10.41
N THR A 155 7.70 -22.26 -9.42
CA THR A 155 8.43 -22.03 -8.16
C THR A 155 9.68 -22.90 -8.03
N ASP A 156 9.94 -23.78 -8.99
CA ASP A 156 10.98 -24.80 -8.89
C ASP A 156 12.30 -24.33 -9.52
N GLY A 157 13.42 -24.67 -8.88
CA GLY A 157 14.77 -24.35 -9.33
C GLY A 157 15.24 -22.93 -9.01
N ASP A 158 16.43 -22.58 -9.48
CA ASP A 158 17.16 -21.38 -9.05
C ASP A 158 17.02 -20.19 -10.02
N ALA A 159 16.15 -20.33 -11.03
CA ALA A 159 15.86 -19.23 -11.95
C ALA A 159 15.28 -18.04 -11.17
N PRO A 160 15.70 -16.79 -11.45
CA PRO A 160 15.25 -15.64 -10.64
C PRO A 160 13.73 -15.44 -10.64
N ALA A 161 13.03 -15.70 -11.74
CA ALA A 161 11.57 -15.75 -11.77
C ALA A 161 10.98 -16.77 -10.77
N ALA A 162 11.56 -17.98 -10.70
CA ALA A 162 11.10 -19.02 -9.78
C ALA A 162 11.36 -18.64 -8.32
N VAL A 163 12.51 -18.02 -8.03
CA VAL A 163 12.86 -17.48 -6.72
C VAL A 163 11.87 -16.37 -6.32
N GLY A 164 11.59 -15.41 -7.21
CA GLY A 164 10.60 -14.35 -6.98
C GLY A 164 9.19 -14.90 -6.70
N ASN A 165 8.75 -15.89 -7.48
CA ASN A 165 7.47 -16.56 -7.26
C ASN A 165 7.43 -17.31 -5.91
N ARG A 166 8.53 -17.97 -5.49
CA ARG A 166 8.63 -18.58 -4.14
C ARG A 166 8.51 -17.54 -3.03
N ILE A 167 9.22 -16.42 -3.15
CA ILE A 167 9.19 -15.34 -2.17
C ILE A 167 7.76 -14.79 -2.04
N ALA A 168 7.11 -14.50 -3.16
CA ALA A 168 5.73 -14.05 -3.14
C ALA A 168 4.80 -15.05 -2.45
N LYS A 169 4.94 -16.34 -2.76
CA LYS A 169 4.18 -17.40 -2.09
C LYS A 169 4.43 -17.38 -0.58
N THR A 170 5.67 -17.27 -0.13
CA THR A 170 6.03 -17.18 1.30
C THR A 170 5.38 -15.97 1.98
N VAL A 171 5.43 -14.79 1.36
CA VAL A 171 4.81 -13.55 1.87
C VAL A 171 3.29 -13.68 1.96
N LEU A 172 2.67 -14.22 0.90
CA LEU A 172 1.22 -14.42 0.86
C LEU A 172 0.74 -15.44 1.89
N ASP A 173 1.50 -16.52 2.10
CA ASP A 173 1.19 -17.55 3.09
C ASP A 173 1.39 -17.03 4.52
N HIS A 174 2.45 -16.24 4.78
CA HIS A 174 2.62 -15.54 6.05
C HIS A 174 1.41 -14.65 6.37
N GLY A 175 0.93 -13.91 5.36
CA GLY A 175 -0.21 -13.03 5.53
C GLY A 175 -1.56 -13.73 5.78
N LYS A 176 -1.70 -15.02 5.49
CA LYS A 176 -2.94 -15.76 5.79
C LYS A 176 -3.10 -16.06 7.27
N THR A 177 -2.02 -16.04 8.03
CA THR A 177 -1.99 -16.46 9.44
C THR A 177 -1.52 -15.36 10.39
N ASP A 178 -1.34 -14.14 9.89
CA ASP A 178 -0.86 -12.99 10.67
C ASP A 178 -1.93 -12.30 11.52
N GLY A 179 -3.15 -12.84 11.58
CA GLY A 179 -4.25 -12.25 12.35
C GLY A 179 -5.04 -11.15 11.63
N SER A 180 -4.66 -10.75 10.40
CA SER A 180 -5.36 -9.68 9.66
C SER A 180 -6.77 -10.04 9.19
N ASN A 181 -7.11 -11.34 9.20
CA ASN A 181 -8.38 -11.86 8.66
C ASN A 181 -8.57 -11.55 7.16
N GLU A 182 -7.49 -11.51 6.39
CA GLU A 182 -7.51 -11.18 4.97
C GLU A 182 -8.47 -12.03 4.13
N ALA A 183 -8.54 -13.35 4.39
CA ALA A 183 -9.40 -14.26 3.62
C ALA A 183 -10.89 -13.89 3.69
N ASN A 184 -11.30 -13.21 4.77
CA ASN A 184 -12.66 -12.74 5.00
C ASN A 184 -12.81 -11.22 4.76
N GLY A 185 -11.84 -10.58 4.10
CA GLY A 185 -11.90 -9.17 3.75
C GLY A 185 -11.57 -8.22 4.90
N TYR A 186 -10.75 -8.65 5.86
CA TYR A 186 -10.26 -7.83 6.98
C TYR A 186 -11.36 -7.36 7.95
N VAL A 187 -12.53 -8.01 7.92
CA VAL A 187 -13.63 -7.69 8.82
C VAL A 187 -13.39 -8.27 10.22
N ASP A 188 -13.90 -7.60 11.24
CA ASP A 188 -14.01 -8.15 12.59
C ASP A 188 -15.48 -8.14 13.02
N PRO A 189 -16.14 -9.30 13.05
CA PRO A 189 -17.55 -9.37 13.41
C PRO A 189 -17.80 -9.23 14.92
N SER A 190 -16.76 -9.21 15.76
CA SER A 190 -16.89 -9.14 17.21
C SER A 190 -17.14 -7.71 17.73
N TYR A 191 -16.78 -6.69 16.94
CA TYR A 191 -17.00 -5.30 17.29
C TYR A 191 -18.35 -4.79 16.78
N ALA A 192 -19.15 -4.23 17.69
CA ALA A 192 -20.31 -3.43 17.37
C ALA A 192 -20.29 -2.12 18.18
N PRO A 193 -20.62 -0.97 17.56
CA PRO A 193 -20.74 0.28 18.30
C PRO A 193 -21.90 0.18 19.30
N VAL A 194 -21.69 0.75 20.51
CA VAL A 194 -22.74 0.82 21.55
C VAL A 194 -23.78 1.89 21.20
N ASN A 195 -23.33 2.98 20.58
CA ASN A 195 -24.19 4.07 20.16
C ASN A 195 -24.76 3.80 18.76
N SER A 196 -26.05 4.12 18.59
CA SER A 196 -26.67 4.13 17.26
C SER A 196 -26.07 5.26 16.39
N PRO A 197 -26.04 5.11 15.05
CA PRO A 197 -25.51 6.13 14.17
C PRO A 197 -26.18 7.50 14.35
N LEU A 198 -25.38 8.57 14.28
CA LEU A 198 -25.86 9.94 14.30
C LEU A 198 -26.15 10.43 12.88
N VAL A 199 -27.40 10.74 12.59
CA VAL A 199 -27.78 11.40 11.33
C VAL A 199 -27.33 12.85 11.37
N VAL A 200 -26.20 13.15 10.73
CA VAL A 200 -25.53 14.47 10.80
C VAL A 200 -26.42 15.60 10.25
N ALA A 201 -27.29 15.30 9.29
CA ALA A 201 -28.22 16.27 8.72
C ALA A 201 -29.33 16.74 9.68
N LYS A 202 -29.48 16.09 10.84
CA LYS A 202 -30.52 16.42 11.84
C LYS A 202 -29.87 17.04 13.09
N PRO A 203 -30.51 18.06 13.69
CA PRO A 203 -30.02 18.63 14.94
C PRO A 203 -30.21 17.65 16.11
N GLY A 204 -29.32 17.76 17.10
CA GLY A 204 -29.37 17.00 18.34
C GLY A 204 -28.48 15.75 18.33
N VAL A 205 -28.16 15.25 19.52
CA VAL A 205 -27.34 14.06 19.74
C VAL A 205 -28.01 13.20 20.81
N ALA A 206 -28.11 11.91 20.55
CA ALA A 206 -28.54 10.91 21.53
C ALA A 206 -27.46 9.83 21.63
N LEU A 207 -26.99 9.59 22.85
CA LEU A 207 -25.93 8.64 23.16
C LEU A 207 -26.42 7.69 24.24
N VAL A 208 -26.18 6.39 24.04
CA VAL A 208 -26.33 5.37 25.08
C VAL A 208 -25.17 5.48 26.07
N ASP A 209 -23.96 5.66 25.55
CA ASP A 209 -22.74 5.85 26.34
C ASP A 209 -21.88 6.95 25.71
N PRO A 210 -21.71 8.12 26.37
CA PRO A 210 -20.92 9.22 25.82
C PRO A 210 -19.40 8.95 25.80
N ASN A 211 -18.93 7.88 26.43
CA ASN A 211 -17.53 7.47 26.44
C ASN A 211 -17.22 6.41 25.36
N ARG A 212 -18.16 6.14 24.45
CA ARG A 212 -18.00 5.18 23.35
C ARG A 212 -18.25 5.85 22.00
N TRP A 213 -17.59 5.34 20.96
CA TRP A 213 -17.72 5.88 19.60
C TRP A 213 -19.18 5.80 19.10
N GLN A 214 -19.62 6.87 18.43
CA GLN A 214 -20.88 6.95 17.71
C GLN A 214 -20.58 7.06 16.22
N PRO A 215 -20.99 6.08 15.39
CA PRO A 215 -20.85 6.19 13.95
C PRO A 215 -21.62 7.40 13.42
N LEU A 216 -21.06 8.12 12.45
CA LEU A 216 -21.81 9.16 11.75
C LEU A 216 -22.54 8.57 10.54
N GLU A 217 -23.75 9.07 10.30
CA GLU A 217 -24.51 8.86 9.07
C GLU A 217 -24.54 10.17 8.27
N ILE A 218 -23.86 10.15 7.12
CA ILE A 218 -23.63 11.29 6.23
C ILE A 218 -24.21 10.95 4.86
N GLU A 219 -25.12 11.81 4.37
CA GLU A 219 -25.62 11.72 3.01
C GLU A 219 -24.49 11.98 2.01
N HIS A 220 -24.41 11.17 0.94
CA HIS A 220 -23.39 11.32 -0.12
C HIS A 220 -21.94 11.29 0.40
N MET A 221 -21.63 10.36 1.30
CA MET A 221 -20.28 10.20 1.84
C MET A 221 -19.26 9.95 0.72
N LEU A 222 -18.18 10.73 0.72
CA LEU A 222 -17.00 10.52 -0.13
C LEU A 222 -15.88 9.96 0.73
N SER A 223 -15.13 9.00 0.19
CA SER A 223 -13.87 8.57 0.79
C SER A 223 -12.84 9.70 0.75
N GLN A 224 -11.74 9.54 1.49
CA GLN A 224 -10.62 10.50 1.50
C GLN A 224 -10.04 10.80 0.10
N ASN A 225 -10.09 9.84 -0.83
CA ASN A 225 -9.66 10.02 -2.21
C ASN A 225 -10.82 10.30 -3.19
N GLY A 226 -11.99 10.71 -2.70
CA GLY A 226 -13.10 11.19 -3.52
C GLY A 226 -13.98 10.10 -4.14
N ILE A 227 -13.86 8.84 -3.70
CA ILE A 227 -14.70 7.73 -4.15
C ILE A 227 -16.03 7.78 -3.39
N PRO A 228 -17.19 7.85 -4.06
CA PRO A 228 -18.48 7.79 -3.38
C PRO A 228 -18.67 6.48 -2.63
N LEU A 229 -19.11 6.56 -1.38
CA LEU A 229 -19.43 5.42 -0.54
C LEU A 229 -20.93 5.15 -0.59
N THR A 230 -21.29 3.88 -0.75
CA THR A 230 -22.68 3.43 -0.92
C THR A 230 -23.43 3.32 0.41
N ASN A 231 -22.71 3.18 1.53
CA ASN A 231 -23.26 3.25 2.87
C ASN A 231 -23.03 4.65 3.45
N GLY A 232 -24.10 5.36 3.82
CA GLY A 232 -23.96 6.65 4.50
C GLY A 232 -23.41 6.54 5.92
N ILE A 233 -23.34 5.33 6.48
CA ILE A 233 -22.96 5.07 7.87
C ILE A 233 -21.49 4.67 7.96
N GLN A 234 -20.73 5.38 8.80
CA GLN A 234 -19.35 5.04 9.11
C GLN A 234 -19.23 3.65 9.77
N GLN A 235 -18.13 2.96 9.49
CA GLN A 235 -17.80 1.67 10.09
C GLN A 235 -16.43 1.76 10.76
N ALA A 236 -16.27 1.06 11.87
CA ALA A 236 -14.96 0.93 12.51
C ALA A 236 -14.02 0.15 11.57
N VAL A 237 -12.92 0.77 11.20
CA VAL A 237 -11.93 0.15 10.32
C VAL A 237 -11.05 -0.77 11.16
N ALA A 238 -11.05 -2.06 10.83
CA ALA A 238 -10.12 -3.06 11.37
C ALA A 238 -9.96 -3.03 12.91
N PRO A 239 -11.04 -3.15 13.71
CA PRO A 239 -10.94 -3.01 15.16
C PRO A 239 -10.08 -4.10 15.83
N HIS A 240 -9.84 -5.23 15.15
CA HIS A 240 -8.94 -6.30 15.60
C HIS A 240 -7.45 -6.06 15.30
N TRP A 241 -7.09 -4.98 14.59
CA TRP A 241 -5.74 -4.84 13.99
C TRP A 241 -4.59 -4.89 15.01
N GLY A 242 -4.86 -4.55 16.26
CA GLY A 242 -3.93 -4.68 17.38
C GLY A 242 -3.41 -6.10 17.64
N HIS A 243 -4.09 -7.12 17.11
CA HIS A 243 -3.69 -8.53 17.18
C HIS A 243 -2.99 -9.03 15.91
N VAL A 244 -2.81 -8.18 14.90
CA VAL A 244 -2.02 -8.53 13.72
C VAL A 244 -0.55 -8.65 14.10
N THR A 245 0.14 -9.67 13.59
CA THR A 245 1.56 -9.90 13.83
C THR A 245 2.37 -8.66 13.46
N PRO A 246 3.03 -8.00 14.43
CA PRO A 246 3.85 -6.83 14.15
C PRO A 246 5.20 -7.23 13.54
N PHE A 247 5.86 -6.29 12.88
CA PHE A 247 7.18 -6.53 12.27
C PHE A 247 8.36 -5.96 13.07
N ALA A 248 8.16 -4.87 13.82
CA ALA A 248 9.24 -4.16 14.52
C ALA A 248 8.95 -3.84 16.00
N ILE A 249 7.76 -4.17 16.50
CA ILE A 249 7.35 -3.97 17.89
C ILE A 249 6.86 -5.29 18.48
N PRO A 250 6.80 -5.42 19.82
CA PRO A 250 6.21 -6.61 20.45
C PRO A 250 4.76 -6.84 20.02
N ALA A 251 4.30 -8.09 20.11
CA ALA A 251 2.88 -8.40 19.89
C ALA A 251 2.00 -7.68 20.91
N GLY A 252 0.81 -7.24 20.49
CA GLY A 252 -0.17 -6.58 21.38
C GLY A 252 -0.76 -7.47 22.46
N GLY A 253 -0.42 -8.77 22.48
CA GLY A 253 -0.93 -9.72 23.46
C GLY A 253 -2.46 -9.84 23.43
N ALA A 254 -3.04 -10.17 24.59
CA ALA A 254 -4.49 -10.30 24.74
C ALA A 254 -5.22 -8.94 24.65
N SER A 255 -4.54 -7.81 24.89
CA SER A 255 -5.14 -6.47 24.84
C SER A 255 -5.09 -5.82 23.45
N GLY A 256 -4.32 -6.38 22.52
CA GLY A 256 -4.15 -5.82 21.17
C GLY A 256 -3.41 -4.47 21.15
N THR A 257 -2.69 -4.14 22.23
CA THR A 257 -2.05 -2.83 22.42
C THR A 257 -0.60 -3.04 22.82
N PRO A 258 0.33 -3.11 21.85
CA PRO A 258 1.75 -3.35 22.16
C PRO A 258 2.39 -2.18 22.90
N VAL A 259 1.83 -0.99 22.75
CA VAL A 259 2.12 0.21 23.55
C VAL A 259 0.78 0.76 24.02
N ASP A 260 0.52 0.69 25.33
CA ASP A 260 -0.72 1.16 25.95
C ASP A 260 -0.44 2.45 26.74
N PRO A 261 -0.93 3.62 26.28
CA PRO A 261 -0.77 4.89 27.00
C PRO A 261 -1.67 4.99 28.25
N GLY A 262 -2.52 3.99 28.50
CA GLY A 262 -3.54 4.03 29.55
C GLY A 262 -4.89 4.55 29.03
N PRO A 263 -5.93 4.53 29.89
CA PRO A 263 -7.28 4.92 29.49
C PRO A 263 -7.39 6.42 29.23
N GLN A 264 -8.22 6.80 28.26
CA GLN A 264 -8.58 8.18 28.00
C GLN A 264 -9.45 8.79 29.13
N PRO A 265 -9.41 10.11 29.35
CA PRO A 265 -10.35 10.81 30.24
C PRO A 265 -11.80 10.55 29.84
N ARG A 266 -12.70 10.42 30.84
CA ARG A 266 -14.10 10.06 30.61
C ARG A 266 -15.06 11.14 31.09
N LEU A 267 -16.08 11.41 30.29
CA LEU A 267 -17.20 12.27 30.69
C LEU A 267 -18.00 11.59 31.82
N GLY A 268 -18.28 12.34 32.89
CA GLY A 268 -19.01 11.87 34.06
C GLY A 268 -18.19 11.07 35.08
N ASP A 269 -16.92 10.77 34.79
CA ASP A 269 -16.02 10.12 35.73
C ASP A 269 -15.43 11.14 36.72
N PRO A 270 -15.61 10.98 38.06
CA PRO A 270 -15.18 12.00 39.02
C PRO A 270 -13.68 12.33 39.00
N ALA A 271 -12.83 11.41 38.55
CA ALA A 271 -11.38 11.60 38.52
C ALA A 271 -10.92 12.28 37.21
N THR A 272 -11.65 12.12 36.10
CA THR A 272 -11.19 12.53 34.77
C THR A 272 -12.15 13.44 33.99
N ASP A 273 -13.37 13.70 34.47
CA ASP A 273 -14.38 14.53 33.81
C ASP A 273 -13.88 15.96 33.55
N ALA A 274 -13.15 16.56 34.49
CA ALA A 274 -12.57 17.88 34.31
C ALA A 274 -11.56 17.93 33.15
N ALA A 275 -10.72 16.90 33.02
CA ALA A 275 -9.75 16.78 31.94
C ALA A 275 -10.47 16.59 30.59
N TYR A 276 -11.47 15.71 30.53
CA TYR A 276 -12.30 15.52 29.34
C TYR A 276 -12.94 16.84 28.87
N ARG A 277 -13.57 17.59 29.78
CA ARG A 277 -14.22 18.87 29.44
C ARG A 277 -13.22 19.91 28.95
N SER A 278 -12.03 19.97 29.56
CA SER A 278 -10.96 20.87 29.13
C SER A 278 -10.55 20.56 27.69
N GLN A 279 -10.32 19.28 27.36
CA GLN A 279 -9.95 18.84 26.02
C GLN A 279 -11.07 19.07 24.99
N ALA A 280 -12.33 18.88 25.37
CA ALA A 280 -13.46 19.18 24.50
C ALA A 280 -13.55 20.68 24.17
N VAL A 281 -13.26 21.56 25.15
CA VAL A 281 -13.21 23.01 24.93
C VAL A 281 -12.01 23.41 24.07
N GLU A 282 -10.88 22.73 24.19
CA GLU A 282 -9.70 22.92 23.32
C GLU A 282 -10.06 22.67 21.85
N VAL A 283 -10.72 21.56 21.53
CA VAL A 283 -11.19 21.27 20.16
C VAL A 283 -12.10 22.38 19.62
N LEU A 284 -12.98 22.95 20.46
CA LEU A 284 -13.83 24.08 20.05
C LEU A 284 -13.01 25.35 19.77
N ARG A 285 -11.98 25.61 20.57
CA ARG A 285 -11.08 26.76 20.37
C ARG A 285 -10.26 26.58 19.09
N ASP A 286 -9.68 25.41 18.88
CA ASP A 286 -8.89 25.12 17.67
C ASP A 286 -9.75 25.21 16.41
N SER A 287 -10.97 24.67 16.45
CA SER A 287 -11.94 24.80 15.36
C SER A 287 -12.28 26.26 15.05
N SER A 288 -12.35 27.12 16.06
CA SER A 288 -12.60 28.56 15.86
C SER A 288 -11.47 29.28 15.13
N LEU A 289 -10.24 28.75 15.17
CA LEU A 289 -9.10 29.29 14.42
C LEU A 289 -9.24 29.06 12.91
N LEU A 290 -10.14 28.17 12.48
CA LEU A 290 -10.40 27.85 11.08
C LEU A 290 -11.43 28.80 10.42
N ASP A 291 -11.94 29.80 11.14
CA ASP A 291 -12.95 30.72 10.61
C ASP A 291 -12.40 31.58 9.47
N ALA A 292 -12.85 31.28 8.24
CA ALA A 292 -12.45 32.01 7.04
C ALA A 292 -12.96 33.46 6.99
N SER A 293 -13.95 33.82 7.81
CA SER A 293 -14.47 35.18 7.93
C SER A 293 -13.67 36.06 8.90
N SER A 294 -12.82 35.46 9.74
CA SER A 294 -11.97 36.18 10.69
C SER A 294 -10.92 37.04 9.98
N ASP A 295 -10.72 38.27 10.44
CA ASP A 295 -9.68 39.18 9.95
C ASP A 295 -8.35 39.04 10.72
N ALA A 296 -8.28 38.09 11.66
CA ALA A 296 -7.06 37.79 12.41
C ALA A 296 -5.90 37.44 11.46
N SER A 297 -4.75 38.05 11.75
CA SER A 297 -3.49 37.81 11.02
C SER A 297 -2.41 37.31 11.96
N MET A 298 -1.45 36.59 11.41
CA MET A 298 -0.30 36.06 12.13
C MET A 298 0.95 36.13 11.24
N ASP A 299 2.11 36.30 11.86
CA ASP A 299 3.41 36.11 11.21
C ASP A 299 3.70 34.61 11.11
N VAL A 300 3.79 34.09 9.89
CA VAL A 300 4.07 32.69 9.56
C VAL A 300 5.53 32.45 9.16
N SER A 301 6.40 33.44 9.38
CA SER A 301 7.83 33.30 9.09
C SER A 301 8.49 32.27 10.02
N PRO A 302 9.65 31.70 9.62
CA PRO A 302 10.44 30.86 10.52
C PRO A 302 10.92 31.59 11.78
N GLY A 303 10.81 32.92 11.83
CA GLY A 303 11.10 33.73 13.02
C GLY A 303 10.11 33.53 14.16
N THR A 304 8.89 33.08 13.86
CA THR A 304 7.76 32.96 14.81
C THR A 304 7.15 31.56 14.84
N ILE A 305 7.26 30.79 13.76
CA ILE A 305 6.73 29.43 13.63
C ILE A 305 7.86 28.39 13.58
N GLY A 306 7.64 27.25 14.22
CA GLY A 306 8.57 26.12 14.27
C GLY A 306 9.47 26.15 15.50
N GLY A 307 10.55 25.37 15.49
CA GLY A 307 11.40 25.21 16.68
C GLY A 307 10.68 24.47 17.83
N ASN A 308 9.74 23.59 17.49
CA ASN A 308 8.99 22.77 18.44
C ASN A 308 9.90 21.70 19.07
N ASP A 309 9.67 21.39 20.35
CA ASP A 309 10.22 20.17 20.93
C ASP A 309 9.60 18.93 20.25
N LEU A 310 10.37 17.84 20.18
CA LEU A 310 9.94 16.61 19.51
C LEU A 310 8.61 16.10 20.09
N GLY A 311 7.60 15.97 19.21
CA GLY A 311 6.26 15.50 19.59
C GLY A 311 5.34 16.58 20.18
N SER A 312 5.72 17.86 20.11
CA SER A 312 4.93 18.98 20.60
C SER A 312 4.73 20.06 19.52
N ASN A 313 3.91 21.06 19.84
CA ASN A 313 3.72 22.26 19.03
C ASN A 313 3.90 23.53 19.90
N ASP A 314 5.01 23.59 20.63
CA ASP A 314 5.31 24.62 21.63
C ASP A 314 6.39 25.63 21.20
N GLY A 315 6.85 25.49 19.96
CA GLY A 315 7.93 26.25 19.37
C GLY A 315 7.59 27.72 19.19
N ARG A 316 8.64 28.52 19.11
CA ARG A 316 8.57 29.99 18.99
C ARG A 316 9.34 30.53 17.79
N GLY A 317 9.66 29.65 16.84
CA GLY A 317 10.53 29.95 15.70
C GLY A 317 12.00 30.07 16.05
N HIS A 318 12.77 30.51 15.06
CA HIS A 318 14.21 30.76 15.13
C HIS A 318 14.49 32.23 14.89
N SER A 319 15.03 32.92 15.89
CA SER A 319 15.25 34.38 15.82
C SER A 319 16.23 34.81 14.73
N LEU A 320 17.10 33.93 14.25
CA LEU A 320 18.09 34.19 13.21
C LEU A 320 18.05 33.10 12.14
N ASN A 321 18.20 33.53 10.88
CA ASN A 321 18.39 32.61 9.77
C ASN A 321 19.80 32.00 9.82
N PRO A 322 19.95 30.67 9.86
CA PRO A 322 21.26 30.02 10.01
C PRO A 322 22.18 30.21 8.80
N ALA A 323 21.63 30.53 7.61
CA ALA A 323 22.42 30.78 6.41
C ALA A 323 22.95 32.22 6.32
N THR A 324 22.20 33.20 6.83
CA THR A 324 22.56 34.63 6.70
C THR A 324 23.02 35.28 8.01
N GLY A 325 22.69 34.68 9.16
CA GLY A 325 22.94 35.25 10.49
C GLY A 325 22.06 36.45 10.84
N THR A 326 21.03 36.76 10.03
CA THR A 326 20.12 37.90 10.21
C THR A 326 18.73 37.44 10.64
N PRO A 327 17.92 38.29 11.31
CA PRO A 327 16.52 37.95 11.60
C PRO A 327 15.71 37.68 10.33
N TYR A 328 14.70 36.81 10.44
CA TYR A 328 13.72 36.61 9.38
C TYR A 328 12.85 37.87 9.22
N ALA A 329 12.55 38.23 7.98
CA ALA A 329 11.52 39.22 7.71
C ALA A 329 10.14 38.61 8.06
N PRO A 330 9.21 39.37 8.67
CA PRO A 330 7.85 38.88 8.90
C PRO A 330 7.17 38.47 7.61
N ASP A 331 6.42 37.36 7.66
CA ASP A 331 5.56 36.88 6.57
C ASP A 331 4.12 36.83 7.10
N VAL A 332 3.34 37.88 6.86
CA VAL A 332 2.02 38.02 7.49
C VAL A 332 0.95 37.39 6.61
N ALA A 333 0.26 36.40 7.16
CA ALA A 333 -0.88 35.72 6.53
C ALA A 333 -2.14 35.84 7.39
N ARG A 334 -3.32 35.62 6.78
CA ARG A 334 -4.56 35.44 7.55
C ARG A 334 -4.47 34.13 8.32
N ALA A 335 -4.70 34.18 9.62
CA ALA A 335 -4.56 33.03 10.50
C ALA A 335 -5.50 31.88 10.07
N GLY A 336 -6.76 32.21 9.76
CA GLY A 336 -7.73 31.22 9.29
C GLY A 336 -7.31 30.50 8.00
N ASP A 337 -6.69 31.21 7.06
CA ASP A 337 -6.22 30.61 5.81
C ASP A 337 -5.00 29.71 6.05
N TYR A 338 -4.07 30.13 6.92
CA TYR A 338 -2.91 29.33 7.30
C TYR A 338 -3.32 28.02 7.99
N TYR A 339 -4.17 28.07 9.02
CA TYR A 339 -4.60 26.87 9.74
C TYR A 339 -5.42 25.93 8.86
N ARG A 340 -6.30 26.44 7.99
CA ARG A 340 -7.04 25.61 7.04
C ARG A 340 -6.12 24.89 6.05
N ALA A 341 -5.11 25.59 5.52
CA ALA A 341 -4.13 24.97 4.65
C ALA A 341 -3.34 23.85 5.37
N GLY A 342 -2.98 24.07 6.64
CA GLY A 342 -2.34 23.04 7.48
C GLY A 342 -3.23 21.80 7.68
N VAL A 343 -4.50 22.00 8.03
CA VAL A 343 -5.47 20.91 8.21
C VAL A 343 -5.68 20.13 6.90
N GLU A 344 -5.85 20.82 5.76
CA GLU A 344 -6.04 20.16 4.48
C GLU A 344 -4.80 19.37 4.04
N PHE A 345 -3.60 19.89 4.30
CA PHE A 345 -2.35 19.17 4.04
C PHE A 345 -2.28 17.88 4.86
N ALA A 346 -2.54 17.95 6.17
CA ALA A 346 -2.55 16.80 7.06
C ALA A 346 -3.60 15.75 6.68
N ALA A 347 -4.80 16.21 6.28
CA ALA A 347 -5.89 15.33 5.86
C ALA A 347 -5.59 14.54 4.58
N ARG A 348 -4.67 15.02 3.73
CA ARG A 348 -4.21 14.29 2.53
C ARG A 348 -2.99 13.40 2.78
N SER A 349 -2.29 13.62 3.89
CA SER A 349 -1.05 12.92 4.24
C SER A 349 -1.22 11.87 5.34
N SER A 350 -2.44 11.42 5.65
CA SER A 350 -2.74 10.58 6.84
C SER A 350 -2.27 9.12 6.73
N THR A 351 -1.01 8.94 6.37
CA THR A 351 -0.09 7.97 6.98
C THR A 351 0.82 8.62 8.03
N ALA A 352 0.81 9.95 8.19
CA ALA A 352 1.57 10.65 9.22
C ALA A 352 0.68 11.00 10.42
N CYS A 353 0.82 10.25 11.51
CA CYS A 353 0.68 10.84 12.83
C CYS A 353 1.75 11.93 12.97
N ASN A 354 1.36 13.21 13.08
CA ASN A 354 1.93 14.15 14.03
C ASN A 354 1.21 15.50 13.96
N GLY A 355 1.20 16.16 15.13
CA GLY A 355 0.43 17.34 15.43
C GLY A 355 0.70 18.52 14.50
N THR A 356 -0.40 19.15 14.11
CA THR A 356 -0.43 20.56 13.71
C THR A 356 -0.37 21.46 14.92
#